data_AF-B6VKX0-F1
#
_entry.id   AF-B6VKX0-F1
#
_cell.length_a   1.000
_cell.length_b   1.000
_cell.length_c   1.000
_cell.angle_alpha   90.00
_cell.angle_beta   90.00
_cell.angle_gamma   90.00
#
_symmetry.space_group_name_H-M   'P 1'
#
loop_
_entity.id
_entity.type
_entity.pdbx_description
1 polymer ?
#
loop_
_entity_poly.entity_id
_entity_poly.type
_entity_poly.pdbx_seq_one_letter_code
_entity_poly.pdbx_strand_id
1 'polypeptide(L)'
;MSKKNEFKAFSIKNGANVVSQDRYEASLDLQTGFPPNDVPTHLLNKVLRQSSTIAAVVANFIVTQSGDDVLDNGDIAKLTAQLNLALKQKITAEIPDASLKQKGVVQLTNVIGNSDTLAVTQKLVQEIINSLRENINSKVPNSRKINGKALTGDVSLNAGDVGAASINDAMRFTNLNGWENIYNGYSWVAPNTPFVTRYGLPNVYGVQLRFSNVNGASSEGIDGVWSHRLVFMHEGDTYRTDRINADSKRQYTRRFWDDRNAKPDTNGYLKRASPVVEIYPDGTFSTNEESEGVEVKKQGIGIYHLSNILGYNADGGWGIHGGISVPHDNNNLELIFVKDQVQPDGSIIIKTFHRQHAHLPEMFQNWQLKSVDDNGNEIFYQDGEPCDIPESCRLDIRVQMPEDSLWNLRQKELQEEYK
;
A
#
# COMPACT_ATOMS: atom_id res chain seq x y z
N MET A 1 77.32 -12.75 41.15
CA MET A 1 78.79 -12.81 41.16
C MET A 1 79.30 -11.96 40.02
N SER A 2 80.26 -11.05 40.26
CA SER A 2 80.85 -10.21 39.20
C SER A 2 81.67 -11.09 38.25
N LYS A 3 81.41 -11.01 36.95
CA LYS A 3 82.12 -11.78 35.92
C LYS A 3 83.52 -11.20 35.69
N LYS A 4 84.48 -12.07 35.40
CA LYS A 4 85.92 -11.73 35.39
C LYS A 4 86.38 -11.36 33.97
N ASN A 5 87.00 -10.19 33.84
CA ASN A 5 87.79 -9.79 32.66
C ASN A 5 89.27 -9.84 33.03
N GLU A 6 90.09 -10.68 32.37
CA GLU A 6 91.53 -10.77 32.62
C GLU A 6 92.39 -9.88 31.71
N PHE A 7 91.85 -9.38 30.59
CA PHE A 7 92.55 -8.43 29.71
C PHE A 7 92.53 -7.04 30.33
N LYS A 8 93.68 -6.60 30.87
CA LYS A 8 93.80 -5.32 31.61
C LYS A 8 94.47 -4.23 30.78
N ALA A 9 93.96 -3.01 30.93
CA ALA A 9 94.61 -1.84 30.35
C ALA A 9 95.89 -1.50 31.12
N PHE A 10 97.01 -1.36 30.40
CA PHE A 10 98.32 -1.07 30.95
C PHE A 10 98.55 0.45 31.10
N SER A 11 99.19 0.88 32.19
CA SER A 11 99.65 2.28 32.39
C SER A 11 98.58 3.38 32.21
N ILE A 12 97.37 3.14 32.74
CA ILE A 12 96.22 4.06 32.66
C ILE A 12 96.12 5.10 33.79
N LYS A 13 97.00 5.03 34.80
CA LYS A 13 96.97 5.95 35.95
C LYS A 13 97.57 7.31 35.58
N ASN A 14 97.14 8.36 36.30
CA ASN A 14 97.75 9.69 36.20
C ASN A 14 99.25 9.62 36.55
N GLY A 15 100.07 10.31 35.77
CA GLY A 15 101.54 10.28 35.92
C GLY A 15 102.20 9.00 35.42
N ALA A 16 101.50 8.13 34.67
CA ALA A 16 102.10 6.95 34.08
C ALA A 16 103.29 7.30 33.16
N ASN A 17 104.29 6.41 33.16
CA ASN A 17 105.50 6.48 32.35
C ASN A 17 105.17 6.28 30.86
N VAL A 18 104.57 7.28 30.22
CA VAL A 18 104.09 7.23 28.83
C VAL A 18 104.26 8.60 28.18
N VAL A 19 104.68 8.65 26.92
CA VAL A 19 104.75 9.91 26.16
C VAL A 19 103.36 10.55 25.93
N SER A 20 103.33 11.87 25.72
CA SER A 20 102.10 12.58 25.33
C SER A 20 101.56 12.07 23.99
N GLN A 21 100.30 12.38 23.66
CA GLN A 21 99.73 12.00 22.36
C GLN A 21 100.48 12.69 21.22
N ASP A 22 100.68 13.99 21.31
CA ASP A 22 101.34 14.79 20.28
C ASP A 22 102.77 14.30 19.97
N ARG A 23 103.54 13.93 21.01
CA ARG A 23 104.90 13.38 20.83
C ARG A 23 104.92 11.99 20.22
N TYR A 24 103.88 11.19 20.46
CA TYR A 24 103.75 9.86 19.88
C TYR A 24 103.39 9.94 18.40
N GLU A 25 102.44 10.81 18.05
CA GLU A 25 102.02 11.04 16.66
C GLU A 25 103.13 11.67 15.80
N ALA A 26 104.02 12.45 16.41
CA ALA A 26 105.18 13.03 15.75
C ALA A 26 106.37 12.06 15.58
N SER A 27 106.33 10.86 16.18
CA SER A 27 107.42 9.87 16.08
C SER A 27 107.40 9.16 14.72
N LEU A 28 108.54 9.10 14.04
CA LEU A 28 108.71 8.31 12.81
C LEU A 28 108.51 6.81 13.06
N ASP A 29 108.87 6.34 14.26
CA ASP A 29 108.76 4.95 14.69
C ASP A 29 107.29 4.46 14.74
N LEU A 30 106.31 5.37 14.77
CA LEU A 30 104.89 5.01 14.66
C LEU A 30 104.59 4.32 13.33
N GLN A 31 105.26 4.73 12.25
CA GLN A 31 105.06 4.18 10.91
C GLN A 31 106.06 3.07 10.58
N THR A 32 107.30 3.19 11.06
CA THR A 32 108.40 2.28 10.68
C THR A 32 108.73 1.21 11.73
N GLY A 33 108.13 1.28 12.92
CA GLY A 33 108.47 0.43 14.06
C GLY A 33 109.72 0.90 14.81
N PHE A 34 109.99 0.27 15.96
CA PHE A 34 111.15 0.61 16.80
C PHE A 34 112.48 0.08 16.21
N PRO A 35 113.59 0.80 16.38
CA PRO A 35 114.91 0.33 15.93
C PRO A 35 115.40 -0.86 16.79
N PRO A 36 116.28 -1.74 16.26
CA PRO A 36 116.56 -3.05 16.86
C PRO A 36 117.15 -3.05 18.28
N ASN A 37 117.85 -1.98 18.69
CA ASN A 37 118.67 -1.95 19.91
C ASN A 37 118.37 -0.76 20.85
N ASP A 38 117.37 0.07 20.56
CA ASP A 38 117.06 1.22 21.40
C ASP A 38 115.57 1.58 21.34
N VAL A 39 114.81 1.17 22.37
CA VAL A 39 113.39 1.49 22.47
C VAL A 39 113.16 2.37 23.70
N PRO A 40 112.83 3.66 23.54
CA PRO A 40 112.51 4.51 24.66
C PRO A 40 111.32 3.95 25.45
N THR A 41 111.50 3.64 26.74
CA THR A 41 110.47 2.99 27.58
C THR A 41 109.15 3.75 27.60
N HIS A 42 109.19 5.09 27.61
CA HIS A 42 108.00 5.95 27.56
C HIS A 42 107.20 5.78 26.24
N LEU A 43 107.89 5.47 25.14
CA LEU A 43 107.32 5.27 23.81
C LEU A 43 106.77 3.84 23.67
N LEU A 44 107.53 2.84 24.13
CA LEU A 44 107.05 1.45 24.23
C LEU A 44 105.77 1.36 25.08
N ASN A 45 105.77 2.00 26.26
CA ASN A 45 104.62 2.02 27.14
C ASN A 45 103.40 2.69 26.50
N LYS A 46 103.58 3.60 25.54
CA LYS A 46 102.48 4.21 24.78
C LYS A 46 101.78 3.19 23.88
N VAL A 47 102.57 2.42 23.12
CA VAL A 47 102.08 1.34 22.26
C VAL A 47 101.36 0.28 23.08
N LEU A 48 101.98 -0.17 24.17
CA LEU A 48 101.40 -1.15 25.10
C LEU A 48 100.12 -0.62 25.75
N ARG A 49 100.08 0.66 26.14
CA ARG A 49 98.87 1.28 26.68
C ARG A 49 97.75 1.32 25.65
N GLN A 50 97.98 1.81 24.43
CA GLN A 50 96.91 1.91 23.43
C GLN A 50 96.34 0.54 23.06
N SER A 51 97.21 -0.46 22.80
CA SER A 51 96.79 -1.83 22.47
C SER A 51 96.03 -2.51 23.61
N SER A 52 96.59 -2.52 24.82
CA SER A 52 95.94 -3.14 25.99
C SER A 52 94.65 -2.43 26.43
N THR A 53 94.55 -1.12 26.20
CA THR A 53 93.31 -0.37 26.49
C THR A 53 92.18 -0.82 25.56
N ILE A 54 92.42 -0.93 24.26
CA ILE A 54 91.42 -1.45 23.31
C ILE A 54 91.07 -2.90 23.62
N ALA A 55 92.06 -3.74 23.90
CA ALA A 55 91.83 -5.14 24.29
C ALA A 55 90.96 -5.25 25.54
N ALA A 56 91.23 -4.45 26.58
CA ALA A 56 90.43 -4.41 27.80
C ALA A 56 89.00 -3.92 27.56
N VAL A 57 88.80 -2.93 26.68
CA VAL A 57 87.47 -2.43 26.30
C VAL A 57 86.66 -3.50 25.57
N VAL A 58 87.26 -4.17 24.58
CA VAL A 58 86.60 -5.26 23.84
C VAL A 58 86.29 -6.43 24.77
N ALA A 59 87.24 -6.86 25.61
CA ALA A 59 87.02 -7.92 26.58
C ALA A 59 85.92 -7.55 27.60
N ASN A 60 85.86 -6.28 28.03
CA ASN A 60 84.80 -5.82 28.92
C ASN A 60 83.43 -5.80 28.22
N PHE A 61 83.37 -5.43 26.94
CA PHE A 61 82.15 -5.56 26.13
C PHE A 61 81.70 -7.02 26.06
N ILE A 62 82.63 -7.95 25.77
CA ILE A 62 82.33 -9.38 25.72
C ILE A 62 81.80 -9.87 27.07
N VAL A 63 82.47 -9.59 28.19
CA VAL A 63 82.02 -9.97 29.54
C VAL A 63 80.61 -9.43 29.82
N THR A 64 80.38 -8.15 29.52
CA THR A 64 79.11 -7.47 29.84
C THR A 64 77.95 -8.03 29.03
N GLN A 65 78.15 -8.27 27.74
CA GLN A 65 77.07 -8.71 26.86
C GLN A 65 76.87 -10.24 26.95
N SER A 66 77.95 -11.04 26.84
CA SER A 66 77.86 -12.51 26.88
C SER A 66 77.44 -13.06 28.25
N GLY A 67 77.78 -12.36 29.33
CA GLY A 67 77.56 -12.83 30.70
C GLY A 67 78.57 -13.88 31.16
N ASP A 68 79.66 -14.10 30.41
CA ASP A 68 80.71 -15.08 30.71
C ASP A 68 82.03 -14.43 31.13
N ASP A 69 82.88 -15.21 31.80
CA ASP A 69 84.25 -14.80 32.11
C ASP A 69 85.09 -14.79 30.83
N VAL A 70 85.93 -13.77 30.69
CA VAL A 70 86.88 -13.62 29.59
C VAL A 70 88.29 -13.73 30.17
N LEU A 71 88.90 -14.90 29.97
CA LEU A 71 90.18 -15.31 30.55
C LEU A 71 91.33 -15.12 29.57
N ASP A 72 92.51 -14.77 30.09
CA ASP A 72 93.74 -14.65 29.30
C ASP A 72 94.52 -15.98 29.33
N ASN A 73 93.96 -16.98 28.64
CA ASN A 73 94.49 -18.36 28.63
C ASN A 73 94.86 -18.87 27.22
N GLY A 74 94.81 -17.99 26.20
CA GLY A 74 95.12 -18.32 24.81
C GLY A 74 94.01 -19.03 24.02
N ASP A 75 92.81 -19.22 24.58
CA ASP A 75 91.68 -19.87 23.87
C ASP A 75 90.95 -18.92 22.92
N ILE A 76 91.49 -18.77 21.71
CA ILE A 76 90.97 -17.89 20.67
C ILE A 76 89.58 -18.31 20.18
N ALA A 77 89.30 -19.62 20.10
CA ALA A 77 88.03 -20.13 19.62
C ALA A 77 86.89 -19.75 20.58
N LYS A 78 87.13 -19.92 21.89
CA LYS A 78 86.18 -19.50 22.92
C LYS A 78 85.99 -17.98 22.92
N LEU A 79 87.06 -17.20 22.85
CA LEU A 79 86.97 -15.73 22.81
C LEU A 79 86.16 -15.24 21.59
N THR A 80 86.35 -15.89 20.44
CA THR A 80 85.60 -15.61 19.21
C THR A 80 84.12 -15.95 19.33
N ALA A 81 83.79 -17.12 19.91
CA ALA A 81 82.41 -17.51 20.17
C ALA A 81 81.73 -16.54 21.14
N GLN A 82 82.44 -16.11 22.19
CA GLN A 82 81.95 -15.13 23.16
C GLN A 82 81.74 -13.75 22.53
N LEU A 83 82.63 -13.30 21.63
CA LEU A 83 82.45 -12.06 20.88
C LEU A 83 81.21 -12.11 19.97
N ASN A 84 81.04 -13.20 19.22
CA ASN A 84 79.86 -13.37 18.36
C ASN A 84 78.56 -13.40 19.17
N LEU A 85 78.56 -14.04 20.34
CA LEU A 85 77.43 -14.05 21.25
C LEU A 85 77.13 -12.65 21.78
N ALA A 86 78.15 -11.92 22.24
CA ALA A 86 78.05 -10.55 22.72
C ALA A 86 77.46 -9.62 21.64
N LEU A 87 77.91 -9.74 20.39
CA LEU A 87 77.36 -8.99 19.26
C LEU A 87 75.89 -9.35 18.99
N LYS A 88 75.56 -10.65 18.95
CA LYS A 88 74.19 -11.11 18.73
C LYS A 88 73.24 -10.59 19.80
N GLN A 89 73.60 -10.71 21.08
CA GLN A 89 72.78 -10.22 22.19
C GLN A 89 72.62 -8.70 22.15
N LYS A 90 73.69 -7.96 21.84
CA LYS A 90 73.64 -6.51 21.71
C LYS A 90 72.69 -6.06 20.60
N ILE A 91 72.77 -6.71 19.44
CA ILE A 91 71.89 -6.43 18.30
C ILE A 91 70.43 -6.77 18.64
N THR A 92 70.15 -7.94 19.21
CA THR A 92 68.76 -8.34 19.55
C THR A 92 68.16 -7.44 20.64
N ALA A 93 68.95 -6.95 21.59
CA ALA A 93 68.47 -6.05 22.64
C ALA A 93 68.13 -4.65 22.09
N GLU A 94 68.92 -4.13 21.14
CA GLU A 94 68.71 -2.80 20.57
C GLU A 94 67.75 -2.79 19.38
N ILE A 95 67.67 -3.90 18.64
CA ILE A 95 66.82 -4.08 17.47
C ILE A 95 66.04 -5.39 17.61
N PRO A 96 65.04 -5.45 18.50
CA PRO A 96 64.21 -6.65 18.66
C PRO A 96 63.25 -6.81 17.48
N ASP A 97 62.48 -7.90 17.49
CA ASP A 97 61.31 -8.02 16.63
C ASP A 97 60.29 -6.93 16.97
N ALA A 98 59.60 -6.41 15.94
CA ALA A 98 58.59 -5.41 16.20
C ALA A 98 57.43 -6.01 17.01
N SER A 99 56.87 -5.23 17.91
CA SER A 99 55.65 -5.55 18.64
C SER A 99 54.70 -4.35 18.62
N LEU A 100 53.50 -4.53 19.15
CA LEU A 100 52.52 -3.44 19.30
C LEU A 100 53.03 -2.28 20.19
N LYS A 101 54.10 -2.48 20.96
CA LYS A 101 54.65 -1.48 21.89
C LYS A 101 56.09 -1.07 21.58
N GLN A 102 56.84 -1.87 20.82
CA GLN A 102 58.27 -1.66 20.57
C GLN A 102 58.57 -1.74 19.07
N LYS A 103 59.28 -0.73 18.56
CA LYS A 103 59.76 -0.73 17.17
C LYS A 103 60.83 -1.81 16.99
N GLY A 104 60.82 -2.50 15.85
CA GLY A 104 61.71 -3.61 15.56
C GLY A 104 61.71 -4.02 14.08
N VAL A 105 62.33 -5.16 13.74
CA VAL A 105 62.33 -5.73 12.38
C VAL A 105 61.03 -6.51 12.13
N VAL A 106 60.49 -6.48 10.91
CA VAL A 106 59.28 -7.24 10.51
C VAL A 106 59.50 -7.88 9.14
N GLN A 107 58.96 -9.08 8.94
CA GLN A 107 58.93 -9.76 7.64
C GLN A 107 57.67 -9.38 6.85
N LEU A 108 57.83 -9.13 5.54
CA LEU A 108 56.72 -8.76 4.66
C LEU A 108 55.96 -9.99 4.11
N THR A 109 54.66 -9.85 3.84
CA THR A 109 53.81 -10.89 3.23
C THR A 109 52.88 -10.37 2.13
N ASN A 110 52.69 -11.21 1.09
CA ASN A 110 51.72 -11.04 -0.01
C ASN A 110 50.53 -12.00 0.10
N VAL A 111 50.35 -12.66 1.25
CA VAL A 111 49.27 -13.62 1.47
C VAL A 111 48.32 -13.10 2.53
N ILE A 112 47.02 -13.20 2.28
CA ILE A 112 45.97 -12.91 3.27
C ILE A 112 45.97 -14.04 4.30
N GLY A 113 46.05 -13.67 5.58
CA GLY A 113 46.04 -14.64 6.68
C GLY A 113 45.82 -13.94 8.02
N ASN A 114 46.10 -14.67 9.09
CA ASN A 114 45.91 -14.25 10.48
C ASN A 114 47.25 -14.17 11.24
N SER A 115 48.33 -13.80 10.55
CA SER A 115 49.66 -13.68 11.19
C SER A 115 49.78 -12.38 11.96
N ASP A 116 50.26 -12.49 13.21
CA ASP A 116 50.59 -11.35 14.07
C ASP A 116 52.07 -10.91 13.94
N THR A 117 52.88 -11.64 13.17
CA THR A 117 54.32 -11.39 13.02
C THR A 117 54.74 -10.90 11.64
N LEU A 118 53.82 -10.87 10.67
CA LEU A 118 54.07 -10.44 9.30
C LEU A 118 53.40 -9.10 9.01
N ALA A 119 54.10 -8.22 8.29
CA ALA A 119 53.55 -6.99 7.77
C ALA A 119 53.06 -7.18 6.32
N VAL A 120 51.86 -6.69 6.04
CA VAL A 120 51.28 -6.69 4.69
C VAL A 120 52.06 -5.77 3.74
N THR A 121 52.26 -6.19 2.48
CA THR A 121 52.83 -5.30 1.45
C THR A 121 51.81 -4.33 0.87
N GLN A 122 52.29 -3.22 0.32
CA GLN A 122 51.45 -2.29 -0.44
C GLN A 122 50.69 -2.96 -1.60
N LYS A 123 51.33 -3.92 -2.27
CA LYS A 123 50.71 -4.66 -3.39
C LYS A 123 49.48 -5.45 -2.92
N LEU A 124 49.61 -6.19 -1.82
CA LEU A 124 48.49 -6.96 -1.28
C LEU A 124 47.37 -6.05 -0.78
N VAL A 125 47.69 -4.91 -0.14
CA VAL A 125 46.68 -3.90 0.23
C VAL A 125 45.91 -3.41 -1.01
N GLN A 126 46.60 -3.14 -2.12
CA GLN A 126 45.95 -2.67 -3.34
C GLN A 126 45.01 -3.72 -3.95
N GLU A 127 45.41 -4.99 -3.95
CA GLU A 127 44.57 -6.11 -4.42
C GLU A 127 43.31 -6.27 -3.56
N ILE A 128 43.44 -6.20 -2.23
CA ILE A 128 42.31 -6.24 -1.30
C ILE A 128 41.36 -5.05 -1.57
N ILE A 129 41.89 -3.83 -1.72
CA ILE A 129 41.08 -2.63 -2.02
C ILE A 129 40.33 -2.78 -3.34
N ASN A 130 40.98 -3.30 -4.38
CA ASN A 130 40.35 -3.48 -5.69
C ASN A 130 39.22 -4.51 -5.61
N SER A 131 39.45 -5.66 -4.96
CA SER A 131 38.42 -6.69 -4.74
C SER A 131 37.21 -6.15 -3.96
N LEU A 132 37.44 -5.37 -2.91
CA LEU A 132 36.37 -4.73 -2.14
C LEU A 132 35.57 -3.74 -2.99
N ARG A 133 36.23 -2.91 -3.82
CA ARG A 133 35.57 -1.97 -4.74
C ARG A 133 34.70 -2.69 -5.77
N GLU A 134 35.20 -3.79 -6.36
CA GLU A 134 34.43 -4.60 -7.30
C GLU A 134 33.19 -5.21 -6.65
N ASN A 135 33.33 -5.76 -5.44
CA ASN A 135 32.22 -6.33 -4.69
C ASN A 135 31.12 -5.28 -4.41
N ILE A 136 31.51 -4.11 -3.88
CA ILE A 136 30.59 -3.00 -3.57
C ILE A 136 29.86 -2.53 -4.83
N ASN A 137 30.60 -2.29 -5.91
CA ASN A 137 30.04 -1.81 -7.18
C ASN A 137 29.05 -2.81 -7.80
N SER A 138 29.23 -4.12 -7.57
CA SER A 138 28.30 -5.14 -8.07
C SER A 138 26.95 -5.16 -7.32
N LYS A 139 26.95 -4.82 -6.03
CA LYS A 139 25.75 -4.89 -5.17
C LYS A 139 24.93 -3.60 -5.21
N VAL A 140 25.58 -2.46 -5.10
CA VAL A 140 24.94 -1.14 -5.15
C VAL A 140 25.68 -0.24 -6.15
N PRO A 141 25.47 -0.45 -7.46
CA PRO A 141 26.01 0.45 -8.47
C PRO A 141 25.52 1.88 -8.26
N ASN A 142 26.39 2.87 -8.46
CA ASN A 142 26.03 4.29 -8.44
C ASN A 142 25.00 4.69 -9.53
N SER A 143 24.73 3.79 -10.48
CA SER A 143 23.71 3.95 -11.51
C SER A 143 22.31 3.47 -11.07
N ARG A 144 22.16 2.81 -9.91
CA ARG A 144 20.84 2.41 -9.41
C ARG A 144 20.00 3.64 -9.09
N LYS A 145 18.72 3.55 -9.42
CA LYS A 145 17.72 4.60 -9.20
C LYS A 145 16.48 4.03 -8.54
N ILE A 146 15.80 4.82 -7.71
CA ILE A 146 14.44 4.55 -7.25
C ILE A 146 13.52 5.50 -7.99
N ASN A 147 12.65 4.96 -8.84
CA ASN A 147 11.76 5.74 -9.71
C ASN A 147 12.48 6.93 -10.42
N GLY A 148 13.65 6.66 -11.02
CA GLY A 148 14.43 7.67 -11.73
C GLY A 148 15.33 8.57 -10.86
N LYS A 149 15.16 8.58 -9.52
CA LYS A 149 15.99 9.36 -8.58
C LYS A 149 17.29 8.63 -8.23
N ALA A 150 18.42 9.33 -8.27
CA ALA A 150 19.73 8.78 -7.89
C ALA A 150 19.83 8.58 -6.37
N LEU A 151 20.60 7.56 -5.94
CA LEU A 151 20.83 7.23 -4.52
C LEU A 151 21.96 8.06 -3.90
N THR A 152 21.83 9.38 -3.92
CA THR A 152 22.85 10.31 -3.38
C THR A 152 22.56 10.80 -1.95
N GLY A 153 21.42 10.39 -1.37
CA GLY A 153 20.94 10.76 -0.03
C GLY A 153 19.59 10.11 0.26
N ASP A 154 18.90 10.59 1.30
CA ASP A 154 17.57 10.10 1.66
C ASP A 154 16.55 10.37 0.53
N VAL A 155 15.73 9.37 0.22
CA VAL A 155 14.69 9.46 -0.81
C VAL A 155 13.32 9.40 -0.17
N SER A 156 12.65 10.54 -0.09
CA SER A 156 11.22 10.60 0.23
C SER A 156 10.40 10.29 -1.02
N LEU A 157 9.51 9.32 -0.90
CA LEU A 157 8.52 8.96 -1.93
C LEU A 157 7.15 9.45 -1.49
N ASN A 158 6.42 10.08 -2.40
CA ASN A 158 4.99 10.34 -2.25
C ASN A 158 4.16 9.38 -3.14
N ALA A 159 2.83 9.42 -3.02
CA ALA A 159 1.95 8.57 -3.80
C ALA A 159 2.14 8.74 -5.33
N GLY A 160 2.39 9.97 -5.78
CA GLY A 160 2.70 10.26 -7.19
C GLY A 160 3.99 9.63 -7.68
N ASP A 161 5.02 9.51 -6.82
CA ASP A 161 6.28 8.84 -7.15
C ASP A 161 6.13 7.32 -7.40
N VAL A 162 4.99 6.70 -7.08
CA VAL A 162 4.76 5.27 -7.30
C VAL A 162 3.49 4.98 -8.11
N GLY A 163 2.88 6.01 -8.71
CA GLY A 163 1.60 5.87 -9.41
C GLY A 163 0.43 5.50 -8.51
N ALA A 164 0.56 5.71 -7.19
CA ALA A 164 -0.52 5.51 -6.24
C ALA A 164 -1.41 6.76 -6.15
N ALA A 165 -2.71 6.56 -5.96
CA ALA A 165 -3.61 7.65 -5.60
C ALA A 165 -3.27 8.13 -4.17
N SER A 166 -3.16 9.44 -3.97
CA SER A 166 -2.97 9.96 -2.61
C SER A 166 -4.25 9.74 -1.80
N ILE A 167 -4.16 9.64 -0.47
CA ILE A 167 -5.34 9.59 0.42
C ILE A 167 -6.22 10.86 0.27
N ASN A 168 -5.68 11.94 -0.29
CA ASN A 168 -6.44 13.14 -0.62
C ASN A 168 -7.19 13.03 -1.95
N ASP A 169 -6.68 12.23 -2.88
CA ASP A 169 -7.29 11.97 -4.20
C ASP A 169 -8.22 10.74 -4.18
N ALA A 170 -8.00 9.82 -3.24
CA ALA A 170 -8.89 8.69 -2.97
C ALA A 170 -10.13 9.20 -2.21
N MET A 171 -11.31 8.85 -2.72
CA MET A 171 -12.63 9.15 -2.15
C MET A 171 -12.63 8.94 -0.63
N ARG A 172 -12.59 10.03 0.15
CA ARG A 172 -12.54 9.94 1.62
C ARG A 172 -13.89 9.52 2.18
N PHE A 173 -13.84 8.61 3.14
CA PHE A 173 -14.97 8.28 4.00
C PHE A 173 -15.08 9.35 5.10
N THR A 174 -16.22 10.05 5.17
CA THR A 174 -16.50 11.03 6.25
C THR A 174 -17.85 10.76 6.90
N ASN A 175 -18.01 11.07 8.18
CA ASN A 175 -19.30 11.05 8.87
C ASN A 175 -20.02 12.40 8.65
N LEU A 176 -21.29 12.39 8.24
CA LEU A 176 -22.08 13.58 7.92
C LEU A 176 -22.92 14.13 9.09
N ASN A 177 -22.86 13.53 10.27
CA ASN A 177 -23.65 13.96 11.43
C ASN A 177 -23.36 15.44 11.78
N GLY A 178 -24.32 16.33 11.49
CA GLY A 178 -24.23 17.78 11.74
C GLY A 178 -23.45 18.59 10.70
N TRP A 179 -22.90 17.96 9.64
CA TRP A 179 -22.17 18.64 8.58
C TRP A 179 -23.04 18.74 7.32
N GLU A 180 -23.02 19.89 6.65
CA GLU A 180 -23.82 20.04 5.43
C GLU A 180 -23.30 19.16 4.28
N ASN A 181 -22.01 18.80 4.24
CA ASN A 181 -21.37 18.36 2.99
C ASN A 181 -20.02 17.63 3.11
N ILE A 182 -19.77 16.76 2.12
CA ILE A 182 -18.53 15.96 1.93
C ILE A 182 -17.58 16.66 0.95
N TYR A 183 -16.28 16.38 1.08
CA TYR A 183 -15.30 16.39 -0.02
C TYR A 183 -15.75 15.44 -1.17
N ASN A 184 -15.11 15.44 -2.34
CA ASN A 184 -15.37 14.38 -3.32
C ASN A 184 -15.13 13.00 -2.66
N GLY A 185 -16.13 12.12 -2.67
CA GLY A 185 -16.06 10.90 -1.86
C GLY A 185 -17.39 10.22 -1.59
N TYR A 186 -17.41 9.38 -0.55
CA TYR A 186 -18.59 8.65 -0.13
C TYR A 186 -18.86 8.80 1.36
N SER A 187 -20.12 8.72 1.77
CA SER A 187 -20.52 8.86 3.16
C SER A 187 -21.87 8.21 3.44
N TRP A 188 -22.12 7.88 4.70
CA TRP A 188 -23.44 7.54 5.20
C TRP A 188 -24.36 8.76 5.18
N VAL A 189 -25.62 8.54 4.84
CA VAL A 189 -26.70 9.51 4.94
C VAL A 189 -27.48 9.19 6.20
N ALA A 190 -27.58 10.16 7.11
CA ALA A 190 -28.43 10.07 8.28
C ALA A 190 -29.72 10.87 8.06
N PRO A 191 -30.85 10.45 8.67
CA PRO A 191 -32.05 11.25 8.76
C PRO A 191 -31.77 12.66 9.28
N ASN A 192 -32.52 13.65 8.80
CA ASN A 192 -32.48 15.06 9.17
C ASN A 192 -31.15 15.77 8.84
N THR A 193 -30.26 15.16 8.06
CA THR A 193 -29.06 15.85 7.57
C THR A 193 -29.47 17.03 6.66
N PRO A 194 -28.81 18.20 6.76
CA PRO A 194 -29.26 19.42 6.06
C PRO A 194 -29.43 19.27 4.54
N PHE A 195 -28.59 18.44 3.91
CA PHE A 195 -28.68 18.21 2.47
C PHE A 195 -29.90 17.35 2.08
N VAL A 196 -30.34 16.40 2.93
CA VAL A 196 -31.55 15.60 2.67
C VAL A 196 -32.75 16.51 2.50
N THR A 197 -32.95 17.45 3.43
CA THR A 197 -34.00 18.47 3.35
C THR A 197 -33.81 19.38 2.14
N ARG A 198 -32.58 19.85 1.91
CA ARG A 198 -32.25 20.74 0.79
C ARG A 198 -32.67 20.15 -0.56
N TYR A 199 -32.38 18.88 -0.79
CA TYR A 199 -32.65 18.19 -2.06
C TYR A 199 -33.99 17.44 -2.07
N GLY A 200 -34.82 17.58 -1.05
CA GLY A 200 -36.13 16.90 -0.97
C GLY A 200 -36.00 15.38 -1.01
N LEU A 201 -34.94 14.85 -0.41
CA LEU A 201 -34.70 13.41 -0.34
C LEU A 201 -35.49 12.78 0.81
N PRO A 202 -35.84 11.47 0.73
CA PRO A 202 -36.49 10.76 1.83
C PRO A 202 -35.69 10.83 3.13
N ASN A 203 -36.38 10.98 4.25
CA ASN A 203 -35.78 11.15 5.57
C ASN A 203 -35.41 9.82 6.23
N VAL A 204 -34.53 9.05 5.59
CA VAL A 204 -34.12 7.71 6.00
C VAL A 204 -32.60 7.57 5.94
N TYR A 205 -32.07 6.50 6.53
CA TYR A 205 -30.65 6.17 6.39
C TYR A 205 -30.31 5.79 4.95
N GLY A 206 -29.04 5.97 4.57
CA GLY A 206 -28.56 5.60 3.25
C GLY A 206 -27.06 5.78 3.10
N VAL A 207 -26.58 5.77 1.86
CA VAL A 207 -25.21 6.10 1.48
C VAL A 207 -25.21 7.00 0.25
N GLN A 208 -24.21 7.86 0.13
CA GLN A 208 -24.04 8.72 -1.04
C GLN A 208 -22.64 8.65 -1.62
N LEU A 209 -22.54 8.90 -2.92
CA LEU A 209 -21.31 9.23 -3.65
C LEU A 209 -21.42 10.66 -4.16
N ARG A 210 -20.47 11.53 -3.83
CA ARG A 210 -20.42 12.94 -4.26
C ARG A 210 -19.23 13.18 -5.18
N PHE A 211 -19.50 13.87 -6.29
CA PHE A 211 -18.50 14.32 -7.26
C PHE A 211 -18.67 15.82 -7.52
N SER A 212 -17.57 16.55 -7.69
CA SER A 212 -17.53 18.00 -7.93
C SER A 212 -16.32 18.36 -8.78
N ASN A 213 -16.39 19.48 -9.50
CA ASN A 213 -15.27 20.01 -10.31
C ASN A 213 -14.10 20.57 -9.51
N VAL A 214 -14.21 20.65 -8.20
CA VAL A 214 -13.13 21.08 -7.33
C VAL A 214 -12.73 19.96 -6.39
N ASN A 215 -11.43 19.83 -6.17
CA ASN A 215 -10.86 18.97 -5.15
C ASN A 215 -10.91 19.68 -3.80
N GLY A 216 -11.17 18.97 -2.70
CA GLY A 216 -11.15 19.57 -1.36
C GLY A 216 -12.53 19.75 -0.71
N ALA A 217 -12.58 20.62 0.30
CA ALA A 217 -13.66 20.72 1.27
C ALA A 217 -14.99 21.06 0.62
N SER A 218 -16.09 20.76 1.33
CA SER A 218 -17.46 21.13 0.97
C SER A 218 -17.52 22.39 0.13
N SER A 219 -17.70 22.19 -1.17
CA SER A 219 -17.59 23.25 -2.15
C SER A 219 -18.92 23.95 -2.41
N GLU A 220 -19.99 23.61 -1.69
CA GLU A 220 -21.36 24.10 -1.88
C GLU A 220 -21.61 25.58 -1.53
N GLY A 221 -20.60 26.29 -1.01
CA GLY A 221 -20.63 27.75 -0.79
C GLY A 221 -19.74 28.54 -1.76
N ILE A 222 -19.04 27.85 -2.66
CA ILE A 222 -18.08 28.48 -3.58
C ILE A 222 -18.79 28.71 -4.92
N ASP A 223 -18.79 29.97 -5.37
CA ASP A 223 -19.40 30.34 -6.64
C ASP A 223 -18.75 29.60 -7.83
N GLY A 224 -19.54 29.25 -8.84
CA GLY A 224 -19.08 28.51 -10.03
C GLY A 224 -18.77 27.02 -9.81
N VAL A 225 -18.95 26.48 -8.61
CA VAL A 225 -18.79 25.04 -8.35
C VAL A 225 -20.06 24.27 -8.70
N TRP A 226 -19.89 23.16 -9.42
CA TRP A 226 -20.94 22.17 -9.62
C TRP A 226 -20.65 20.87 -8.86
N SER A 227 -21.72 20.21 -8.42
CA SER A 227 -21.64 18.91 -7.78
C SER A 227 -22.81 18.00 -8.15
N HIS A 228 -22.49 16.71 -8.21
CA HIS A 228 -23.42 15.63 -8.45
C HIS A 228 -23.36 14.67 -7.26
N ARG A 229 -24.51 14.13 -6.88
CA ARG A 229 -24.56 13.01 -5.93
C ARG A 229 -25.34 11.87 -6.53
N LEU A 230 -24.88 10.65 -6.25
CA LEU A 230 -25.67 9.44 -6.35
C LEU A 230 -25.97 9.00 -4.92
N VAL A 231 -27.24 8.91 -4.56
CA VAL A 231 -27.72 8.65 -3.21
C VAL A 231 -28.53 7.37 -3.21
N PHE A 232 -28.09 6.38 -2.45
CA PHE A 232 -28.74 5.10 -2.26
C PHE A 232 -29.42 5.12 -0.89
N MET A 233 -30.75 5.16 -0.87
CA MET A 233 -31.49 5.10 0.39
C MET A 233 -31.62 3.65 0.85
N HIS A 234 -31.43 3.42 2.15
CA HIS A 234 -31.61 2.10 2.74
C HIS A 234 -33.05 1.64 2.50
N GLU A 235 -33.21 0.46 1.92
CA GLU A 235 -34.51 -0.12 1.55
C GLU A 235 -35.40 0.81 0.70
N GLY A 236 -34.84 1.81 0.02
CA GLY A 236 -35.61 2.78 -0.76
C GLY A 236 -35.10 2.99 -2.18
N ASP A 237 -35.55 4.10 -2.78
CA ASP A 237 -35.15 4.53 -4.12
C ASP A 237 -33.70 5.05 -4.17
N THR A 238 -33.11 4.96 -5.36
CA THR A 238 -31.85 5.64 -5.68
C THR A 238 -32.12 7.00 -6.32
N TYR A 239 -31.36 8.02 -5.92
CA TYR A 239 -31.51 9.40 -6.38
C TYR A 239 -30.21 9.96 -6.96
N ARG A 240 -30.35 10.83 -7.96
CA ARG A 240 -29.30 11.75 -8.40
C ARG A 240 -29.65 13.17 -8.01
N THR A 241 -28.73 13.87 -7.35
CA THR A 241 -28.86 15.31 -7.13
C THR A 241 -27.84 16.06 -7.98
N ASP A 242 -28.27 17.11 -8.67
CA ASP A 242 -27.40 18.04 -9.40
C ASP A 242 -27.49 19.43 -8.77
N ARG A 243 -26.36 20.13 -8.59
CA ARG A 243 -26.33 21.52 -8.13
C ARG A 243 -25.17 22.30 -8.71
N ILE A 244 -25.42 23.56 -9.07
CA ILE A 244 -24.40 24.58 -9.36
C ILE A 244 -24.62 25.73 -8.37
N ASN A 245 -23.62 26.09 -7.58
CA ASN A 245 -23.82 27.07 -6.50
C ASN A 245 -24.14 28.49 -6.99
N ALA A 246 -23.67 28.85 -8.18
CA ALA A 246 -23.93 30.14 -8.83
C ALA A 246 -25.42 30.35 -9.19
N ASP A 247 -26.20 29.26 -9.26
CA ASP A 247 -27.56 29.28 -9.78
C ASP A 247 -28.44 28.29 -9.02
N SER A 248 -29.13 28.77 -7.98
CA SER A 248 -30.07 27.97 -7.19
C SER A 248 -31.24 27.41 -8.02
N LYS A 249 -31.49 27.93 -9.23
CA LYS A 249 -32.49 27.39 -10.15
C LYS A 249 -32.06 26.09 -10.82
N ARG A 250 -30.78 25.70 -10.69
CA ARG A 250 -30.22 24.45 -11.24
C ARG A 250 -30.05 23.36 -10.20
N GLN A 251 -30.86 23.40 -9.15
CA GLN A 251 -30.94 22.32 -8.17
C GLN A 251 -32.00 21.30 -8.60
N TYR A 252 -31.56 20.09 -8.94
CA TYR A 252 -32.46 19.03 -9.38
C TYR A 252 -32.23 17.75 -8.59
N THR A 253 -33.32 17.11 -8.21
CA THR A 253 -33.31 15.74 -7.68
C THR A 253 -34.07 14.87 -8.65
N ARG A 254 -33.41 13.80 -9.11
CA ARG A 254 -33.98 12.81 -10.02
C ARG A 254 -33.99 11.48 -9.31
N ARG A 255 -35.06 10.72 -9.46
CA ARG A 255 -35.16 9.33 -9.00
C ARG A 255 -34.75 8.42 -10.14
N PHE A 256 -33.99 7.37 -9.85
CA PHE A 256 -33.74 6.29 -10.80
C PHE A 256 -34.87 5.27 -10.73
N TRP A 257 -35.31 4.83 -11.90
CA TRP A 257 -36.19 3.68 -12.02
C TRP A 257 -35.33 2.42 -12.12
N ASP A 258 -35.63 1.43 -11.29
CA ASP A 258 -35.05 0.09 -11.27
C ASP A 258 -36.16 -0.96 -11.24
N ASP A 259 -35.80 -2.23 -11.18
CA ASP A 259 -36.72 -3.36 -11.16
C ASP A 259 -37.54 -3.47 -9.86
N ARG A 260 -37.19 -2.69 -8.84
CA ARG A 260 -37.94 -2.63 -7.58
C ARG A 260 -39.07 -1.61 -7.64
N ASN A 261 -38.83 -0.44 -8.24
CA ASN A 261 -39.82 0.65 -8.28
C ASN A 261 -40.53 0.81 -9.64
N ALA A 262 -40.07 0.13 -10.70
CA ALA A 262 -40.73 0.04 -12.00
C ALA A 262 -40.82 -1.41 -12.52
N LYS A 263 -41.95 -1.76 -13.13
CA LYS A 263 -42.20 -3.08 -13.73
C LYS A 263 -42.94 -2.91 -15.06
N PRO A 264 -42.69 -3.78 -16.06
CA PRO A 264 -43.48 -3.82 -17.27
C PRO A 264 -44.93 -4.23 -16.98
N ASP A 265 -45.89 -3.50 -17.56
CA ASP A 265 -47.29 -3.89 -17.56
C ASP A 265 -47.57 -5.07 -18.51
N THR A 266 -48.83 -5.49 -18.64
CA THR A 266 -49.26 -6.57 -19.54
C THR A 266 -48.89 -6.34 -21.01
N ASN A 267 -48.57 -5.11 -21.41
CA ASN A 267 -48.20 -4.74 -22.77
C ASN A 267 -46.68 -4.51 -22.93
N GLY A 268 -45.91 -4.66 -21.85
CA GLY A 268 -44.45 -4.48 -21.85
C GLY A 268 -43.97 -3.05 -21.59
N TYR A 269 -44.86 -2.09 -21.27
CA TYR A 269 -44.47 -0.72 -20.93
C TYR A 269 -44.06 -0.61 -19.46
N LEU A 270 -42.91 0.00 -19.17
CA LEU A 270 -42.49 0.26 -17.79
C LEU A 270 -43.46 1.23 -17.10
N LYS A 271 -44.06 0.75 -16.02
CA LYS A 271 -44.91 1.53 -15.12
C LYS A 271 -44.40 1.44 -13.69
N ARG A 272 -44.83 2.36 -12.82
CA ARG A 272 -44.51 2.30 -11.39
C ARG A 272 -45.00 0.96 -10.81
N ALA A 273 -44.12 0.24 -10.13
CA ALA A 273 -44.32 -1.17 -9.79
C ALA A 273 -45.24 -1.43 -8.59
N SER A 274 -45.51 -0.42 -7.74
CA SER A 274 -46.10 -0.64 -6.42
C SER A 274 -47.07 0.47 -5.97
N PRO A 275 -48.15 0.16 -5.23
CA PRO A 275 -48.76 -1.16 -5.00
C PRO A 275 -49.55 -1.64 -6.22
N VAL A 276 -49.28 -2.85 -6.73
CA VAL A 276 -49.92 -3.38 -7.95
C VAL A 276 -50.41 -4.81 -7.73
N VAL A 277 -51.63 -5.08 -8.20
CA VAL A 277 -52.29 -6.39 -8.20
C VAL A 277 -52.42 -6.85 -9.64
N GLU A 278 -51.95 -8.05 -9.96
CA GLU A 278 -52.12 -8.64 -11.28
C GLU A 278 -53.21 -9.71 -11.23
N ILE A 279 -54.21 -9.63 -12.12
CA ILE A 279 -55.33 -10.58 -12.21
C ILE A 279 -55.20 -11.39 -13.49
N TYR A 280 -55.28 -12.70 -13.39
CA TYR A 280 -55.18 -13.65 -14.50
C TYR A 280 -56.57 -14.19 -14.93
N PRO A 281 -56.70 -14.78 -16.13
CA PRO A 281 -57.98 -15.23 -16.71
C PRO A 281 -58.82 -16.15 -15.82
N ASP A 282 -58.17 -17.08 -15.14
CA ASP A 282 -58.79 -18.06 -14.25
C ASP A 282 -59.27 -17.46 -12.91
N GLY A 283 -58.91 -16.20 -12.63
CA GLY A 283 -59.22 -15.51 -11.38
C GLY A 283 -58.13 -15.65 -10.32
N THR A 284 -57.02 -16.33 -10.62
CA THR A 284 -55.81 -16.22 -9.80
C THR A 284 -55.23 -14.82 -9.90
N PHE A 285 -54.42 -14.45 -8.91
CA PHE A 285 -53.83 -13.13 -8.84
C PHE A 285 -52.45 -13.16 -8.17
N SER A 286 -51.65 -12.13 -8.41
CA SER A 286 -50.39 -11.89 -7.70
C SER A 286 -50.38 -10.49 -7.09
N THR A 287 -49.68 -10.38 -5.96
CA THR A 287 -49.45 -9.12 -5.25
C THR A 287 -47.95 -8.88 -5.10
N ASN A 288 -47.59 -7.63 -4.88
CA ASN A 288 -46.24 -7.21 -4.52
C ASN A 288 -46.17 -6.80 -3.04
N GLU A 289 -44.99 -6.38 -2.56
CA GLU A 289 -44.77 -6.07 -1.13
C GLU A 289 -45.79 -5.08 -0.55
N GLU A 290 -46.09 -3.97 -1.23
CA GLU A 290 -47.04 -2.98 -0.71
C GLU A 290 -48.50 -3.43 -0.82
N SER A 291 -48.85 -4.25 -1.83
CA SER A 291 -50.20 -4.79 -2.01
C SER A 291 -50.43 -6.12 -1.29
N GLU A 292 -49.55 -6.47 -0.35
CA GLU A 292 -49.74 -7.63 0.51
C GLU A 292 -51.05 -7.50 1.32
N GLY A 293 -51.86 -8.56 1.32
CA GLY A 293 -53.16 -8.60 2.00
C GLY A 293 -54.36 -8.27 1.11
N VAL A 294 -54.16 -7.86 -0.14
CA VAL A 294 -55.25 -7.77 -1.12
C VAL A 294 -55.79 -9.17 -1.43
N GLU A 295 -57.11 -9.27 -1.57
CA GLU A 295 -57.79 -10.47 -2.07
C GLU A 295 -58.50 -10.18 -3.38
N VAL A 296 -58.45 -11.12 -4.33
CA VAL A 296 -59.24 -11.09 -5.56
C VAL A 296 -60.13 -12.33 -5.62
N LYS A 297 -61.44 -12.13 -5.87
CA LYS A 297 -62.42 -13.20 -6.05
C LYS A 297 -63.10 -13.07 -7.40
N LYS A 298 -63.01 -14.12 -8.21
CA LYS A 298 -63.79 -14.25 -9.45
C LYS A 298 -65.22 -14.65 -9.10
N GLN A 299 -66.18 -13.76 -9.37
CA GLN A 299 -67.60 -13.94 -9.02
C GLN A 299 -68.43 -14.52 -10.17
N GLY A 300 -67.90 -14.50 -11.39
CA GLY A 300 -68.54 -14.99 -12.61
C GLY A 300 -67.65 -14.74 -13.83
N ILE A 301 -68.16 -15.07 -15.02
CA ILE A 301 -67.46 -14.81 -16.29
C ILE A 301 -67.21 -13.31 -16.41
N GLY A 302 -65.93 -12.95 -16.48
CA GLY A 302 -65.45 -11.58 -16.61
C GLY A 302 -65.73 -10.70 -15.40
N ILE A 303 -66.03 -11.25 -14.21
CA ILE A 303 -66.33 -10.45 -13.01
C ILE A 303 -65.31 -10.75 -11.91
N TYR A 304 -64.48 -9.76 -11.60
CA TYR A 304 -63.42 -9.84 -10.59
C TYR A 304 -63.66 -8.81 -9.49
N HIS A 305 -63.68 -9.25 -8.24
CA HIS A 305 -63.88 -8.39 -7.06
C HIS A 305 -62.59 -8.33 -6.24
N LEU A 306 -62.02 -7.13 -6.12
CA LEU A 306 -60.82 -6.85 -5.35
C LEU A 306 -61.20 -6.21 -4.00
N SER A 307 -60.78 -6.82 -2.90
CA SER A 307 -61.06 -6.35 -1.53
C SER A 307 -59.79 -6.07 -0.73
N ASN A 308 -59.94 -5.48 0.46
CA ASN A 308 -58.84 -5.01 1.35
C ASN A 308 -58.02 -3.87 0.74
N ILE A 309 -58.67 -2.99 -0.02
CA ILE A 309 -58.09 -1.81 -0.68
C ILE A 309 -59.02 -0.60 -0.51
N LEU A 310 -58.48 0.60 -0.76
CA LEU A 310 -59.20 1.89 -0.70
C LEU A 310 -59.39 2.49 -2.10
N GLY A 311 -59.69 1.66 -3.09
CA GLY A 311 -59.82 2.06 -4.49
C GLY A 311 -58.48 2.11 -5.22
N TYR A 312 -58.44 2.90 -6.31
CA TYR A 312 -57.20 3.11 -7.07
C TYR A 312 -56.20 3.97 -6.31
N ASN A 313 -54.92 3.76 -6.59
CA ASN A 313 -53.87 4.57 -6.00
C ASN A 313 -54.03 6.05 -6.38
N ALA A 314 -53.98 6.94 -5.40
CA ALA A 314 -54.25 8.37 -5.60
C ALA A 314 -53.02 9.19 -6.05
N ASP A 315 -51.83 8.59 -6.15
CA ASP A 315 -50.58 9.33 -6.42
C ASP A 315 -50.40 9.77 -7.88
N GLY A 316 -51.33 9.39 -8.78
CA GLY A 316 -51.29 9.72 -10.21
C GLY A 316 -50.16 9.05 -10.99
N GLY A 317 -49.43 8.10 -10.40
CA GLY A 317 -48.25 7.47 -10.99
C GLY A 317 -48.52 6.64 -12.26
N TRP A 318 -49.77 6.29 -12.52
CA TRP A 318 -50.22 5.66 -13.77
C TRP A 318 -51.13 6.59 -14.61
N GLY A 319 -51.27 7.86 -14.20
CA GLY A 319 -52.14 8.86 -14.84
C GLY A 319 -53.42 9.15 -14.04
N ILE A 320 -54.07 10.29 -14.34
CA ILE A 320 -55.27 10.79 -13.62
C ILE A 320 -56.47 9.84 -13.76
N HIS A 321 -56.54 9.10 -14.86
CA HIS A 321 -57.55 8.06 -15.12
C HIS A 321 -56.95 6.65 -15.17
N GLY A 322 -55.69 6.49 -14.75
CA GLY A 322 -54.86 5.32 -15.05
C GLY A 322 -54.80 4.27 -13.94
N GLY A 323 -55.94 3.75 -13.49
CA GLY A 323 -55.94 2.72 -12.43
C GLY A 323 -55.64 1.30 -12.91
N ILE A 324 -55.82 1.03 -14.21
CA ILE A 324 -55.81 -0.31 -14.79
C ILE A 324 -54.97 -0.31 -16.06
N SER A 325 -54.14 -1.35 -16.22
CA SER A 325 -53.52 -1.71 -17.49
C SER A 325 -54.32 -2.81 -18.18
N VAL A 326 -54.84 -2.51 -19.38
CA VAL A 326 -55.62 -3.45 -20.19
C VAL A 326 -54.72 -4.07 -21.26
N PRO A 327 -54.87 -5.37 -21.60
CA PRO A 327 -54.16 -6.01 -22.70
C PRO A 327 -54.47 -5.40 -24.06
N HIS A 328 -53.45 -5.19 -24.87
CA HIS A 328 -53.54 -4.71 -26.26
C HIS A 328 -52.96 -5.73 -27.23
N ASP A 329 -53.41 -5.65 -28.48
CA ASP A 329 -52.76 -6.32 -29.61
C ASP A 329 -51.52 -5.54 -30.10
N ASN A 330 -50.89 -6.06 -31.16
CA ASN A 330 -49.72 -5.44 -31.80
C ASN A 330 -50.03 -4.08 -32.46
N ASN A 331 -51.30 -3.73 -32.65
CA ASN A 331 -51.74 -2.45 -33.20
C ASN A 331 -52.09 -1.44 -32.10
N ASN A 332 -51.80 -1.78 -30.83
CA ASN A 332 -52.16 -0.99 -29.66
C ASN A 332 -53.68 -0.79 -29.55
N LEU A 333 -54.45 -1.82 -29.91
CA LEU A 333 -55.90 -1.89 -29.75
C LEU A 333 -56.24 -2.80 -28.57
N GLU A 334 -57.15 -2.37 -27.70
CA GLU A 334 -57.51 -3.11 -26.50
C GLU A 334 -58.24 -4.42 -26.85
N LEU A 335 -57.85 -5.53 -26.24
CA LEU A 335 -58.47 -6.84 -26.48
C LEU A 335 -59.85 -6.98 -25.82
N ILE A 336 -60.09 -6.21 -24.76
CA ILE A 336 -61.31 -6.24 -23.96
C ILE A 336 -61.72 -4.83 -23.57
N PHE A 337 -63.03 -4.63 -23.35
CA PHE A 337 -63.53 -3.50 -22.58
C PHE A 337 -63.43 -3.81 -21.08
N VAL A 338 -63.10 -2.80 -20.31
CA VAL A 338 -63.11 -2.86 -18.85
C VAL A 338 -64.12 -1.85 -18.33
N LYS A 339 -65.05 -2.33 -17.49
CA LYS A 339 -65.97 -1.50 -16.72
C LYS A 339 -65.72 -1.76 -15.26
N ASP A 340 -65.25 -0.73 -14.56
CA ASP A 340 -64.95 -0.79 -13.15
C ASP A 340 -65.97 -0.01 -12.30
N GLN A 341 -66.04 -0.37 -11.02
CA GLN A 341 -66.83 0.35 -10.03
C GLN A 341 -66.18 0.23 -8.65
N VAL A 342 -65.67 1.36 -8.15
CA VAL A 342 -65.23 1.49 -6.76
C VAL A 342 -66.46 1.49 -5.85
N GLN A 343 -66.47 0.62 -4.85
CA GLN A 343 -67.54 0.47 -3.87
C GLN A 343 -67.34 1.42 -2.68
N PRO A 344 -68.39 1.69 -1.87
CA PRO A 344 -68.28 2.55 -0.70
C PRO A 344 -67.27 2.09 0.36
N ASP A 345 -66.95 0.80 0.40
CA ASP A 345 -65.95 0.20 1.28
C ASP A 345 -64.52 0.27 0.72
N GLY A 346 -64.33 0.85 -0.46
CA GLY A 346 -63.05 0.95 -1.15
C GLY A 346 -62.72 -0.23 -2.06
N SER A 347 -63.47 -1.34 -2.00
CA SER A 347 -63.28 -2.48 -2.90
C SER A 347 -63.58 -2.10 -4.36
N ILE A 348 -62.99 -2.81 -5.32
CA ILE A 348 -63.20 -2.54 -6.75
C ILE A 348 -63.83 -3.76 -7.39
N ILE A 349 -64.94 -3.56 -8.10
CA ILE A 349 -65.51 -4.59 -8.98
C ILE A 349 -65.13 -4.26 -10.41
N ILE A 350 -64.50 -5.22 -11.09
CA ILE A 350 -64.09 -5.12 -12.48
C ILE A 350 -64.91 -6.09 -13.31
N LYS A 351 -65.47 -5.58 -14.41
CA LYS A 351 -66.20 -6.34 -15.41
C LYS A 351 -65.51 -6.24 -16.75
N THR A 352 -65.19 -7.38 -17.36
CA THR A 352 -64.52 -7.47 -18.65
C THR A 352 -65.48 -7.95 -19.72
N PHE A 353 -65.37 -7.37 -20.91
CA PHE A 353 -66.21 -7.70 -22.07
C PHE A 353 -65.33 -7.79 -23.31
N HIS A 354 -65.68 -8.68 -24.24
CA HIS A 354 -64.93 -8.84 -25.47
C HIS A 354 -64.99 -7.56 -26.32
N ARG A 355 -63.87 -7.18 -26.93
CA ARG A 355 -63.79 -6.03 -27.84
C ARG A 355 -63.29 -6.49 -29.19
N GLN A 356 -64.17 -6.47 -30.18
CA GLN A 356 -63.94 -7.00 -31.52
C GLN A 356 -63.30 -5.97 -32.47
N HIS A 357 -63.59 -4.67 -32.27
CA HIS A 357 -63.24 -3.57 -33.19
C HIS A 357 -63.88 -3.71 -34.59
N ALA A 358 -65.20 -3.96 -34.63
CA ALA A 358 -65.97 -4.21 -35.87
C ALA A 358 -65.90 -3.10 -36.94
N HIS A 359 -65.38 -1.92 -36.61
CA HIS A 359 -65.15 -0.81 -37.55
C HIS A 359 -63.90 -1.02 -38.43
N LEU A 360 -63.05 -2.00 -38.11
CA LEU A 360 -61.85 -2.36 -38.87
C LEU A 360 -62.16 -3.45 -39.91
N PRO A 361 -61.32 -3.61 -40.95
CA PRO A 361 -61.41 -4.75 -41.85
C PRO A 361 -61.33 -6.07 -41.08
N GLU A 362 -62.07 -7.09 -41.52
CA GLU A 362 -62.26 -8.37 -40.81
C GLU A 362 -60.94 -9.03 -40.36
N MET A 363 -59.89 -8.92 -41.17
CA MET A 363 -58.55 -9.46 -40.88
C MET A 363 -57.81 -8.77 -39.72
N PHE A 364 -58.25 -7.57 -39.31
CA PHE A 364 -57.70 -6.80 -38.18
C PHE A 364 -58.66 -6.79 -36.98
N GLN A 365 -59.82 -7.43 -37.08
CA GLN A 365 -60.74 -7.56 -35.96
C GLN A 365 -60.20 -8.60 -34.97
N ASN A 366 -60.45 -8.35 -33.69
CA ASN A 366 -60.07 -9.25 -32.62
C ASN A 366 -61.06 -10.41 -32.57
N TRP A 367 -60.68 -11.57 -33.09
CA TRP A 367 -61.48 -12.80 -33.06
C TRP A 367 -61.03 -13.69 -31.89
N GLN A 368 -61.82 -13.70 -30.82
CA GLN A 368 -61.55 -14.55 -29.66
C GLN A 368 -62.49 -15.76 -29.65
N LEU A 369 -61.91 -16.97 -29.66
CA LEU A 369 -62.66 -18.22 -29.55
C LEU A 369 -63.32 -18.31 -28.17
N LYS A 370 -64.62 -18.55 -28.15
CA LYS A 370 -65.43 -18.75 -26.94
C LYS A 370 -65.57 -20.23 -26.59
N SER A 371 -65.93 -21.03 -27.58
CA SER A 371 -66.11 -22.48 -27.43
C SER A 371 -66.14 -23.14 -28.80
N VAL A 372 -65.93 -24.45 -28.83
CA VAL A 372 -66.16 -25.29 -30.01
C VAL A 372 -67.42 -26.11 -29.76
N ASP A 373 -68.35 -26.13 -30.71
CA ASP A 373 -69.58 -26.92 -30.59
C ASP A 373 -69.33 -28.43 -30.81
N ASP A 374 -70.35 -29.26 -30.55
CA ASP A 374 -70.26 -30.73 -30.73
C ASP A 374 -69.98 -31.16 -32.19
N ASN A 375 -70.14 -30.24 -33.16
CA ASN A 375 -69.89 -30.47 -34.58
C ASN A 375 -68.51 -29.94 -35.04
N GLY A 376 -67.71 -29.37 -34.13
CA GLY A 376 -66.40 -28.81 -34.43
C GLY A 376 -66.41 -27.38 -34.96
N ASN A 377 -67.54 -26.67 -34.91
CA ASN A 377 -67.60 -25.25 -35.32
C ASN A 377 -67.10 -24.34 -34.20
N GLU A 378 -66.26 -23.39 -34.57
CA GLU A 378 -65.74 -22.35 -33.68
C GLU A 378 -66.81 -21.28 -33.43
N ILE A 379 -67.17 -21.10 -32.16
CA ILE A 379 -68.06 -20.02 -31.71
C ILE A 379 -67.16 -18.91 -31.16
N PHE A 380 -67.27 -17.71 -31.72
CA PHE A 380 -66.53 -16.53 -31.28
C PHE A 380 -67.37 -15.64 -30.38
N TYR A 381 -66.71 -14.92 -29.47
CA TYR A 381 -67.35 -13.86 -28.69
C TYR A 381 -67.89 -12.75 -29.59
N GLN A 382 -69.04 -12.19 -29.21
CA GLN A 382 -69.58 -10.98 -29.85
C GLN A 382 -69.03 -9.71 -29.18
N ASP A 383 -68.97 -8.60 -29.91
CA ASP A 383 -68.54 -7.31 -29.35
C ASP A 383 -69.41 -6.91 -28.14
N GLY A 384 -68.78 -6.59 -27.01
CA GLY A 384 -69.45 -6.25 -25.76
C GLY A 384 -70.01 -7.44 -24.98
N GLU A 385 -69.79 -8.68 -25.43
CA GLU A 385 -70.19 -9.88 -24.67
C GLU A 385 -69.30 -10.06 -23.42
N PRO A 386 -69.86 -10.37 -22.22
CA PRO A 386 -69.04 -10.67 -21.04
C PRO A 386 -68.07 -11.83 -21.31
N CYS A 387 -66.78 -11.59 -21.09
CA CYS A 387 -65.73 -12.58 -21.27
C CYS A 387 -64.68 -12.44 -20.17
N ASP A 388 -63.98 -13.53 -19.87
CA ASP A 388 -62.80 -13.45 -19.01
C ASP A 388 -61.65 -12.73 -19.72
N ILE A 389 -60.61 -12.36 -18.94
CA ILE A 389 -59.36 -11.83 -19.49
C ILE A 389 -58.81 -12.83 -20.52
N PRO A 390 -58.31 -12.40 -21.70
CA PRO A 390 -57.78 -13.31 -22.70
C PRO A 390 -56.65 -14.20 -22.16
N GLU A 391 -56.54 -15.42 -22.69
CA GLU A 391 -55.48 -16.36 -22.33
C GLU A 391 -54.08 -15.72 -22.49
N SER A 392 -53.16 -16.06 -21.58
CA SER A 392 -51.80 -15.48 -21.51
C SER A 392 -51.72 -13.95 -21.30
N CYS A 393 -52.85 -13.28 -21.05
CA CYS A 393 -52.89 -11.86 -20.68
C CYS A 393 -53.20 -11.70 -19.19
N ARG A 394 -53.11 -10.46 -18.69
CA ARG A 394 -53.52 -10.12 -17.32
C ARG A 394 -54.06 -8.69 -17.25
N LEU A 395 -54.80 -8.38 -16.19
CA LEU A 395 -55.07 -7.00 -15.81
C LEU A 395 -54.11 -6.60 -14.70
N ASP A 396 -53.38 -5.51 -14.89
CA ASP A 396 -52.60 -4.91 -13.80
C ASP A 396 -53.41 -3.76 -13.21
N ILE A 397 -53.58 -3.75 -11.88
CA ILE A 397 -54.39 -2.75 -11.20
C ILE A 397 -53.56 -2.12 -10.09
N ARG A 398 -53.45 -0.79 -10.13
CA ARG A 398 -52.70 -0.04 -9.14
C ARG A 398 -53.62 0.48 -8.05
N VAL A 399 -53.45 -0.05 -6.84
CA VAL A 399 -54.41 0.09 -5.75
C VAL A 399 -53.90 1.02 -4.65
N GLN A 400 -54.83 1.64 -3.92
CA GLN A 400 -54.54 2.35 -2.69
C GLN A 400 -54.68 1.37 -1.52
N MET A 401 -53.61 1.23 -0.73
CA MET A 401 -53.60 0.36 0.44
C MET A 401 -54.00 1.14 1.70
N PRO A 402 -54.74 0.53 2.64
CA PRO A 402 -55.11 1.17 3.89
C PRO A 402 -53.92 1.32 4.84
N GLU A 403 -53.97 2.28 5.77
CA GLU A 403 -52.86 2.57 6.71
C GLU A 403 -52.52 1.40 7.65
N ASP A 404 -53.50 0.53 7.92
CA ASP A 404 -53.37 -0.69 8.72
C ASP A 404 -53.04 -1.93 7.88
N SER A 405 -52.71 -1.77 6.59
CA SER A 405 -52.19 -2.88 5.78
C SER A 405 -50.87 -3.42 6.35
N LEU A 406 -50.61 -4.71 6.08
CA LEU A 406 -49.44 -5.43 6.57
C LEU A 406 -48.12 -4.71 6.25
N TRP A 407 -48.00 -4.13 5.05
CA TRP A 407 -46.82 -3.38 4.65
C TRP A 407 -46.70 -2.05 5.40
N ASN A 408 -47.77 -1.25 5.49
CA ASN A 408 -47.74 0.05 6.17
C ASN A 408 -47.42 -0.09 7.67
N LEU A 409 -47.92 -1.15 8.32
CA LEU A 409 -47.57 -1.47 9.71
C LEU A 409 -46.08 -1.79 9.87
N ARG A 410 -45.52 -2.65 9.01
CA ARG A 410 -44.08 -2.96 9.01
C ARG A 410 -43.21 -1.72 8.79
N GLN A 411 -43.60 -0.84 7.88
CA GLN A 411 -42.88 0.42 7.65
C GLN A 411 -42.95 1.35 8.86
N LYS A 412 -44.07 1.40 9.57
CA LYS A 412 -44.23 2.19 10.78
C LYS A 412 -43.34 1.68 11.91
N GLU A 413 -43.28 0.37 12.12
CA GLU A 413 -42.39 -0.27 13.09
C GLU A 413 -40.91 0.03 12.80
N LEU A 414 -40.48 -0.09 11.53
CA LEU A 414 -39.12 0.28 11.10
C LEU A 414 -38.82 1.76 11.36
N GLN A 415 -39.76 2.66 11.05
CA GLN A 415 -39.58 4.09 11.34
C GLN A 415 -39.49 4.40 12.84
N GLU A 416 -40.14 3.62 13.70
CA GLU A 416 -40.04 3.75 15.15
C GLU A 416 -38.71 3.21 15.69
N GLU A 417 -38.16 2.14 15.09
CA GLU A 417 -36.84 1.59 15.45
C GLU A 417 -35.68 2.55 15.08
N TYR A 418 -35.84 3.34 14.02
CA TYR A 418 -34.83 4.30 13.54
C TYR A 418 -34.94 5.70 14.16
N LYS A 419 -35.90 5.96 15.06
CA LYS A 419 -36.01 7.21 15.85
C LYS A 419 -35.21 7.11 17.14
#